data_AF-A0A9X1P613-F1
#
_entry.id   AF-A0A9X1P613-F1
#
_cell.length_a   1.000
_cell.length_b   1.000
_cell.length_c   1.000
_cell.angle_alpha   90.00
_cell.angle_beta   90.00
_cell.angle_gamma   90.00
#
_symmetry.space_group_name_H-M   'P 1'
#
loop_
_entity.id
_entity.type
_entity.pdbx_description
1 polymer ?
#
loop_
_entity_poly.entity_id
_entity_poly.type
_entity_poly.pdbx_seq_one_letter_code
_entity_poly.pdbx_strand_id
1 'polypeptide(L)'
;MATKKRVSLEEQLAGRSQSDERPTETDNVVALASTPKPRPTQEKATVYMSRQALKLIKQMALDQDKRVNDLLQEGVDLMLSKYGQPSLKEQELK
;
A
#
# COMPACT_ATOMS: atom_id res chain seq x y z
N MET A 1 -32.24 -19.19 -6.90
CA MET A 1 -31.49 -20.19 -7.68
C MET A 1 -30.18 -19.55 -8.15
N ALA A 2 -29.08 -19.76 -7.42
CA ALA A 2 -27.75 -19.27 -7.80
C ALA A 2 -26.73 -20.37 -7.47
N THR A 3 -26.46 -21.23 -8.44
CA THR A 3 -25.51 -22.34 -8.35
C THR A 3 -24.09 -21.81 -8.54
N LYS A 4 -23.42 -21.44 -7.44
CA LYS A 4 -21.97 -21.24 -7.43
C LYS A 4 -21.29 -22.60 -7.48
N LYS A 5 -20.83 -23.01 -8.67
CA LYS A 5 -20.04 -24.22 -8.89
C LYS A 5 -18.71 -24.04 -8.14
N ARG A 6 -18.51 -24.78 -7.04
CA ARG A 6 -17.24 -24.80 -6.31
C ARG A 6 -16.29 -25.69 -7.11
N VAL A 7 -15.16 -25.13 -7.53
CA VAL A 7 -14.09 -25.87 -8.22
C VAL A 7 -13.46 -26.83 -7.20
N SER A 8 -13.34 -28.12 -7.56
CA SER A 8 -12.82 -29.14 -6.65
C SER A 8 -11.30 -29.00 -6.53
N LEU A 9 -10.78 -29.19 -5.31
CA LEU A 9 -9.33 -29.17 -5.03
C LEU A 9 -8.55 -30.21 -5.86
N GLU A 10 -9.21 -31.30 -6.27
CA GLU A 10 -8.62 -32.34 -7.12
C GLU A 10 -8.31 -31.85 -8.53
N GLU A 11 -9.11 -30.93 -9.09
CA GLU A 11 -8.84 -30.34 -10.41
C GLU A 11 -7.63 -29.40 -10.40
N GLN A 12 -7.35 -28.76 -9.26
CA GLN A 12 -6.14 -27.94 -9.08
C GLN A 12 -4.88 -28.78 -8.88
N LEU A 13 -5.02 -29.97 -8.28
CA LEU A 13 -3.89 -30.86 -8.04
C LEU A 13 -3.49 -31.64 -9.31
N ALA A 14 -4.48 -32.01 -10.14
CA ALA A 14 -4.24 -32.70 -11.41
C ALA A 14 -3.45 -31.84 -12.43
N GLY A 15 -3.60 -30.50 -12.39
CA GLY A 15 -2.81 -29.59 -13.22
C GLY A 15 -1.35 -29.38 -12.78
N ARG A 16 -0.94 -29.92 -11.62
CA ARG A 16 0.41 -29.75 -11.05
C ARG A 16 1.36 -30.91 -11.41
N SER A 17 0.84 -31.99 -11.98
CA SER A 17 1.59 -33.23 -12.16
C SER A 17 1.92 -33.49 -13.62
N GLN A 18 2.80 -32.67 -14.21
CA GLN A 18 3.62 -33.06 -15.36
C GLN A 18 4.72 -32.02 -15.65
N SER A 19 5.89 -32.24 -15.08
CA SER A 19 7.18 -31.95 -15.73
C SER A 19 8.29 -32.69 -14.99
N ASP A 20 8.99 -33.50 -15.77
CA ASP A 20 10.04 -34.48 -15.48
C ASP A 20 11.13 -34.11 -14.44
N GLU A 21 11.54 -35.13 -13.69
CA GLU A 21 12.79 -35.20 -12.94
C GLU A 21 13.99 -35.45 -13.87
N ARG A 22 15.01 -34.59 -13.81
CA ARG A 22 16.44 -34.97 -13.78
C ARG A 22 17.32 -33.79 -13.28
N PRO A 23 18.48 -34.09 -12.66
CA PRO A 23 19.13 -33.20 -11.71
C PRO A 23 20.13 -32.25 -12.37
N THR A 24 20.18 -31.01 -11.89
CA THR A 24 21.27 -30.04 -12.07
C THR A 24 21.34 -29.26 -10.75
N GLU A 25 22.35 -29.53 -9.95
CA GLU A 25 23.59 -28.75 -9.91
C GLU A 25 23.36 -27.38 -9.24
N THR A 26 24.22 -27.15 -8.27
CA THR A 26 24.13 -26.21 -7.17
C THR A 26 24.01 -24.74 -7.59
N ASP A 27 23.69 -23.92 -6.58
CA ASP A 27 24.32 -22.61 -6.43
C ASP A 27 23.69 -21.43 -7.17
N ASN A 28 22.41 -21.12 -6.94
CA ASN A 28 21.89 -19.75 -7.11
C ASN A 28 20.58 -19.50 -6.34
N VAL A 29 20.47 -19.97 -5.10
CA VAL A 29 19.41 -19.46 -4.20
C VAL A 29 19.95 -18.20 -3.54
N VAL A 30 19.80 -17.06 -4.22
CA VAL A 30 20.01 -15.75 -3.58
C VAL A 30 18.93 -15.64 -2.49
N ALA A 31 19.33 -15.86 -1.24
CA ALA A 31 18.49 -15.54 -0.11
C ALA A 31 18.10 -14.07 -0.21
N LEU A 32 16.81 -13.81 -0.47
CA LEU A 32 16.29 -12.45 -0.49
C LEU A 32 16.43 -11.92 0.93
N ALA A 33 17.54 -11.22 1.19
CA ALA A 33 17.79 -10.55 2.44
C ALA A 33 16.66 -9.52 2.61
N SER A 34 15.64 -9.91 3.38
CA SER A 34 14.57 -9.00 3.80
C SER A 34 15.19 -8.03 4.79
N THR A 35 15.85 -7.00 4.27
CA THR A 35 16.27 -5.87 5.09
C THR A 35 14.99 -5.35 5.76
N PRO A 36 14.91 -5.35 7.11
CA PRO A 36 13.73 -4.88 7.80
C PRO A 36 13.51 -3.44 7.40
N LYS A 37 12.39 -3.19 6.70
CA LYS A 37 12.02 -1.84 6.28
C LYS A 37 11.96 -0.98 7.54
N PRO A 38 12.70 0.14 7.60
CA PRO A 38 12.70 0.98 8.79
C PRO A 38 11.25 1.31 9.15
N ARG A 39 10.90 1.10 10.42
CA ARG A 39 9.56 1.44 10.92
C ARG A 39 9.33 2.91 10.61
N PRO A 40 8.17 3.27 10.05
CA PRO A 40 7.86 4.68 9.84
C PRO A 40 7.90 5.37 11.20
N THR A 41 8.70 6.43 11.32
CA THR A 41 8.75 7.33 12.49
C THR A 41 7.46 8.14 12.65
N GLN A 42 6.51 7.97 11.74
CA GLN A 42 5.27 8.72 11.65
C GLN A 42 4.15 8.02 12.41
N GLU A 43 3.43 8.79 13.21
CA GLU A 43 2.21 8.33 13.87
C GLU A 43 1.04 8.23 12.88
N LYS A 44 0.21 7.20 13.02
CA LYS A 44 -0.95 6.98 12.16
C LYS A 44 -2.20 7.64 12.76
N ALA A 45 -2.72 8.66 12.09
CA ALA A 45 -4.04 9.19 12.35
C ALA A 45 -5.09 8.55 11.43
N THR A 46 -6.29 8.25 11.95
CA THR A 46 -7.45 7.80 11.16
C THR A 46 -8.58 8.82 11.32
N VAL A 47 -9.12 9.31 10.20
CA VAL A 47 -10.15 10.35 10.19
C VAL A 47 -11.36 9.86 9.42
N TYR A 48 -12.55 10.10 9.97
CA TYR A 48 -13.81 9.84 9.28
C TYR A 48 -14.17 11.02 8.37
N MET A 49 -14.46 10.71 7.11
CA MET A 49 -14.84 11.70 6.10
C MET A 49 -16.08 11.25 5.35
N SER A 50 -16.83 12.19 4.77
CA SER A 50 -17.93 11.86 3.89
C SER A 50 -17.44 11.15 2.63
N ARG A 51 -18.29 10.30 2.04
CA ARG A 51 -17.95 9.60 0.78
C ARG A 51 -17.61 10.56 -0.36
N GLN A 52 -18.32 11.70 -0.42
CA GLN A 52 -18.08 12.73 -1.43
C GLN A 52 -16.71 13.38 -1.27
N ALA A 53 -16.32 13.74 -0.03
CA ALA A 53 -15.01 14.32 0.24
C ALA A 53 -13.88 13.37 -0.17
N LEU A 54 -13.99 12.08 0.20
CA LEU A 54 -12.98 11.08 -0.17
C LEU A 54 -12.89 10.89 -1.69
N LYS A 55 -14.02 10.96 -2.41
CA LYS A 55 -14.03 10.87 -3.88
C LYS A 55 -13.29 12.04 -4.51
N LEU A 56 -13.53 13.27 -4.03
CA LEU A 56 -12.87 14.46 -4.53
C LEU A 56 -11.36 14.44 -4.27
N ILE A 57 -10.94 14.05 -3.06
CA ILE A 57 -9.51 13.93 -2.71
C ILE A 57 -8.81 12.91 -3.60
N LYS A 58 -9.45 11.76 -3.86
CA LYS A 58 -8.91 10.75 -4.77
C LYS A 58 -8.80 11.25 -6.20
N GLN A 59 -9.79 12.00 -6.69
CA GLN A 59 -9.73 12.60 -8.02
C GLN A 59 -8.56 13.58 -8.12
N MET A 60 -8.43 14.49 -7.15
CA MET A 60 -7.30 15.45 -7.12
C MET A 60 -5.94 14.75 -7.05
N ALA A 61 -5.83 13.65 -6.30
CA ALA A 61 -4.61 12.85 -6.24
C ALA A 61 -4.24 12.27 -7.61
N LEU A 62 -5.22 11.79 -8.38
CA LEU A 62 -5.00 11.30 -9.75
C LEU A 62 -4.63 12.43 -10.70
N ASP A 63 -5.31 13.58 -10.61
CA ASP A 63 -5.07 14.71 -11.51
C ASP A 63 -3.67 15.34 -11.31
N GLN A 64 -3.12 15.26 -10.09
CA GLN A 64 -1.82 15.82 -9.73
C GLN A 64 -0.68 14.77 -9.70
N ASP A 65 -0.96 13.51 -10.04
CA ASP A 65 -0.03 12.38 -9.87
C ASP A 65 0.59 12.30 -8.45
N LYS A 66 -0.19 12.64 -7.42
CA LYS A 66 0.22 12.64 -6.01
C LYS A 66 -0.47 11.53 -5.22
N ARG A 67 0.13 11.12 -4.10
CA ARG A 67 -0.56 10.19 -3.17
C ARG A 67 -1.60 10.97 -2.37
N VAL A 68 -2.70 10.29 -2.04
CA VAL A 68 -3.75 10.84 -1.14
C VAL A 68 -3.16 11.28 0.20
N ASN A 69 -2.19 10.52 0.74
CA ASN A 69 -1.52 10.89 1.99
C ASN A 69 -0.80 12.23 1.88
N ASP A 70 -0.10 12.48 0.77
CA ASP A 70 0.67 13.70 0.57
C ASP A 70 -0.27 14.93 0.49
N LEU A 71 -1.39 14.80 -0.22
CA LEU A 71 -2.43 15.83 -0.25
C LEU A 71 -3.06 16.10 1.12
N LEU A 72 -3.26 15.05 1.93
CA LEU A 72 -3.77 15.22 3.30
C LEU A 72 -2.74 15.94 4.18
N GLN A 73 -1.46 15.64 4.04
CA GLN A 73 -0.39 16.34 4.76
C GLN A 73 -0.30 17.81 4.36
N GLU A 74 -0.36 18.12 3.06
CA GLU A 74 -0.46 19.50 2.56
C GLU A 74 -1.68 20.23 3.14
N GLY A 75 -2.84 19.57 3.21
CA GLY A 75 -4.04 20.13 3.83
C GLY A 75 -3.89 20.41 5.32
N VAL A 76 -3.19 19.55 6.07
CA VAL A 76 -2.87 19.77 7.48
C VAL A 76 -1.91 20.95 7.63
N ASP A 77 -0.89 21.05 6.78
CA ASP A 77 0.09 22.14 6.83
C ASP A 77 -0.54 23.50 6.56
N LEU A 78 -1.46 23.57 5.58
CA LEU A 78 -2.28 24.75 5.29
C LEU A 78 -3.17 25.13 6.48
N MET A 79 -3.72 24.13 7.17
CA MET A 79 -4.55 24.34 8.36
C MET A 79 -3.70 24.91 9.51
N LEU A 80 -2.56 24.30 9.82
CA LEU A 80 -1.63 24.76 10.85
C LEU A 80 -1.16 26.19 10.61
N SER A 81 -0.76 26.49 9.37
CA SER A 81 -0.37 27.84 8.94
C SER A 81 -1.47 28.88 9.20
N LYS A 82 -2.73 28.53 8.94
CA LYS A 82 -3.88 29.40 9.21
C LYS A 82 -4.05 29.73 10.70
N TYR A 83 -3.66 28.83 11.58
CA TYR A 83 -3.74 29.01 13.04
C TYR A 83 -2.43 29.53 13.66
N GLY A 84 -1.45 29.94 12.84
CA GLY A 84 -0.17 30.48 13.30
C GLY A 84 0.78 29.44 13.88
N GLN A 85 0.54 28.16 13.61
CA GLN A 85 1.47 27.09 13.96
C GLN A 85 2.57 26.97 12.88
N PRO A 86 3.80 26.61 13.26
CA PRO A 86 4.86 26.34 12.29
C PRO A 86 4.48 25.16 11.39
N SER A 87 5.06 25.13 10.19
CA SER A 87 4.77 24.06 9.23
C SER A 87 5.27 22.71 9.74
N LEU A 88 4.64 21.62 9.29
CA LEU A 88 5.03 20.25 9.71
C LEU A 88 6.51 19.98 9.42
N LYS A 89 7.03 20.48 8.31
CA LYS A 89 8.43 20.32 7.91
C LYS A 89 9.40 21.03 8.84
N GLU A 90 9.02 22.18 9.38
CA GLU A 90 9.87 22.93 10.33
C GLU A 90 9.90 22.28 11.72
N GLN A 91 8.83 21.57 12.09
CA GLN A 91 8.74 20.85 13.35
C GLN A 91 9.52 19.53 13.34
N GLU A 92 9.49 18.79 12.24
CA GLU A 92 10.23 17.52 12.10
C GLU A 92 11.75 17.71 11.98
N LEU A 93 12.22 18.93 11.65
CA LEU A 93 13.65 19.25 11.56
C LEU A 93 14.30 19.61 12.91
N LYS A 94 13.49 19.71 13.98
CA LYS A 94 13.90 20.08 15.35
C LYS A 94 14.08 18.85 16.22
#